data_AF-A0A8J9YN08-F1
#
_entry.id   AF-A0A8J9YN08-F1
#
_cell.length_a   1.000
_cell.length_b   1.000
_cell.length_c   1.000
_cell.angle_alpha   90.00
_cell.angle_beta   90.00
_cell.angle_gamma   90.00
#
_symmetry.space_group_name_H-M   'P 1'
#
loop_
_entity.id
_entity.type
_entity.pdbx_description
1 polymer ?
#
loop_
_entity_poly.entity_id
_entity_poly.type
_entity_poly.pdbx_seq_one_letter_code
_entity_poly.pdbx_strand_id
1 'polypeptide(L)'
;MALSAADMATAKEAWAKLTSSSFEDAGEKVFLALLKDDAIKSNFKKFKDIPYGSLPGNADMRAHGAKVCKVLDDFINGDDGAAKKIGAMHKGLGMSNDQISAMRGALVAVLEGAGCGGAVGAWGKLFDRFMEVHKSAY
;
A
#
# COMPACT_ATOMS: atom_id res chain seq x y z
N MET A 1 5.14 -19.28 2.75
CA MET A 1 5.96 -19.61 1.56
C MET A 1 6.83 -18.41 1.23
N ALA A 2 8.09 -18.62 0.85
CA ALA A 2 8.99 -17.53 0.46
C ALA A 2 8.59 -16.92 -0.90
N LEU A 3 8.91 -15.64 -1.09
CA LEU A 3 8.73 -14.92 -2.36
C LEU A 3 9.71 -15.47 -3.41
N SER A 4 9.21 -16.08 -4.48
CA SER A 4 10.04 -16.58 -5.58
C SER A 4 10.30 -15.51 -6.65
N ALA A 5 11.23 -15.76 -7.57
CA ALA A 5 11.47 -14.89 -8.72
C ALA A 5 10.23 -14.78 -9.63
N ALA A 6 9.48 -15.88 -9.80
CA ALA A 6 8.23 -15.88 -10.56
C ALA A 6 7.15 -15.04 -9.87
N ASP A 7 7.00 -15.18 -8.53
CA ASP A 7 6.10 -14.33 -7.75
C ASP A 7 6.48 -12.85 -7.91
N MET A 8 7.77 -12.52 -7.83
CA MET A 8 8.25 -11.15 -8.02
C MET A 8 7.91 -10.60 -9.41
N ALA A 9 8.10 -11.38 -10.47
CA ALA A 9 7.74 -10.98 -11.84
C ALA A 9 6.23 -10.72 -11.96
N THR A 10 5.39 -11.61 -11.44
CA THR A 10 3.92 -11.45 -11.42
C THR A 10 3.49 -10.23 -10.62
N ALA A 11 4.10 -9.98 -9.45
CA ALA A 11 3.81 -8.81 -8.64
C ALA A 11 4.19 -7.51 -9.37
N LYS A 12 5.36 -7.48 -10.01
CA LYS A 12 5.84 -6.35 -10.82
C LYS A 12 4.93 -6.03 -11.99
N GLU A 13 4.50 -7.03 -12.74
CA GLU A 13 3.59 -6.83 -13.87
C GLU A 13 2.25 -6.24 -13.42
N ALA A 14 1.67 -6.81 -12.35
CA ALA A 14 0.43 -6.30 -11.79
C ALA A 14 0.58 -4.89 -11.21
N TRP A 15 1.73 -4.59 -10.58
CA TRP A 15 2.06 -3.25 -10.10
C TRP A 15 2.12 -2.23 -11.23
N ALA A 16 2.85 -2.54 -12.30
CA ALA A 16 3.00 -1.67 -13.46
C ALA A 16 1.64 -1.36 -14.11
N LYS A 17 0.73 -2.33 -14.16
CA LYS A 17 -0.64 -2.10 -14.63
C LYS A 17 -1.40 -1.15 -13.71
N LEU A 18 -1.30 -1.33 -12.40
CA LEU A 18 -1.96 -0.48 -11.41
C LEU A 18 -1.45 0.98 -11.45
N THR A 19 -0.16 1.17 -11.65
CA THR A 19 0.52 2.47 -11.62
C THR A 19 0.71 3.11 -12.99
N SER A 20 0.20 2.47 -14.05
CA SER A 20 0.35 2.89 -15.45
C SER A 20 -0.12 4.31 -15.76
N SER A 21 -1.12 4.83 -15.05
CA SER A 21 -1.60 6.22 -15.22
C SER A 21 -0.75 7.21 -14.43
N SER A 22 -0.69 7.02 -13.11
CA SER A 22 0.12 7.79 -12.18
C SER A 22 0.14 7.12 -10.80
N PHE A 23 1.10 7.47 -9.95
CA PHE A 23 1.08 7.05 -8.55
C PHE A 23 -0.03 7.74 -7.76
N GLU A 24 -0.46 8.93 -8.16
CA GLU A 24 -1.59 9.65 -7.58
C GLU A 24 -2.90 8.88 -7.80
N ASP A 25 -3.16 8.40 -9.02
CA ASP A 25 -4.36 7.62 -9.34
C ASP A 25 -4.34 6.24 -8.67
N ALA A 26 -3.19 5.57 -8.66
CA ALA A 26 -3.03 4.30 -7.95
C ALA A 26 -3.23 4.50 -6.43
N GLY A 27 -2.59 5.52 -5.88
CA GLY A 27 -2.67 5.88 -4.47
C GLY A 27 -4.10 6.21 -4.04
N GLU A 28 -4.85 6.94 -4.87
CA GLU A 28 -6.27 7.19 -4.62
C GLU A 28 -7.08 5.89 -4.55
N LYS A 29 -6.94 4.99 -5.53
CA LYS A 29 -7.68 3.72 -5.53
C LYS A 29 -7.40 2.90 -4.27
N VAL A 30 -6.13 2.82 -3.87
CA VAL A 30 -5.69 2.11 -2.66
C VAL A 30 -6.25 2.77 -1.40
N PHE A 31 -6.16 4.09 -1.27
CA PHE A 31 -6.65 4.78 -0.09
C PHE A 31 -8.17 4.83 0.01
N LEU A 32 -8.89 4.89 -1.11
CA LEU A 32 -10.35 4.72 -1.11
C LEU A 32 -10.73 3.32 -0.63
N ALA A 33 -10.03 2.27 -1.08
CA ALA A 33 -10.26 0.92 -0.57
C ALA A 33 -9.94 0.79 0.93
N LEU A 34 -8.84 1.42 1.39
CA LEU A 34 -8.38 1.36 2.78
C LEU A 34 -9.29 2.14 3.74
N LEU A 35 -9.68 3.36 3.37
CA LEU A 35 -10.45 4.28 4.22
C LEU A 35 -11.96 4.00 4.20
N LYS A 36 -12.40 2.95 3.50
CA LYS A 36 -13.78 2.45 3.56
C LYS A 36 -14.12 1.84 4.93
N ASP A 37 -13.10 1.36 5.65
CA ASP A 37 -13.22 0.92 7.03
C ASP A 37 -13.01 2.13 7.97
N ASP A 38 -14.05 2.51 8.70
CA ASP A 38 -14.02 3.64 9.63
C ASP A 38 -13.04 3.43 10.78
N ALA A 39 -12.80 2.20 11.21
CA ALA A 39 -11.81 1.90 12.26
C ALA A 39 -10.39 2.20 11.76
N ILE A 40 -10.07 1.86 10.50
CA ILE A 40 -8.80 2.20 9.87
C ILE A 40 -8.70 3.70 9.65
N LYS A 41 -9.74 4.30 9.07
CA LYS A 41 -9.80 5.73 8.73
C LYS A 41 -9.62 6.63 9.95
N SER A 42 -10.09 6.21 11.13
CA SER A 42 -9.90 6.93 12.39
C SER A 42 -8.42 7.20 12.75
N ASN A 43 -7.50 6.36 12.25
CA ASN A 43 -6.05 6.50 12.49
C ASN A 43 -5.40 7.56 11.60
N PHE A 44 -6.06 7.97 10.51
CA PHE A 44 -5.56 8.97 9.59
C PHE A 44 -6.05 10.36 10.03
N LYS A 45 -5.29 11.03 10.92
CA LYS A 45 -5.64 12.36 11.45
C LYS A 45 -6.09 13.37 10.38
N LYS A 46 -5.53 13.29 9.17
CA LYS A 46 -5.84 14.19 8.05
C LYS A 46 -7.15 13.84 7.33
N PHE A 47 -7.61 12.59 7.40
CA PHE A 47 -8.73 12.09 6.61
C PHE A 47 -9.92 11.62 7.47
N LYS A 48 -9.72 11.39 8.78
CA LYS A 48 -10.72 10.80 9.68
C LYS A 48 -12.07 11.51 9.65
N ASP A 49 -12.07 12.84 9.60
CA ASP A 49 -13.26 13.69 9.67
C ASP A 49 -13.84 14.02 8.28
N ILE A 50 -13.20 13.58 7.18
CA ILE A 50 -13.69 13.79 5.82
C ILE A 50 -14.73 12.70 5.52
N PRO A 51 -15.98 13.02 5.14
CA PRO A 51 -16.95 12.00 4.74
C PRO A 51 -16.40 11.12 3.60
N TYR A 52 -16.66 9.81 3.63
CA TYR A 52 -16.11 8.89 2.63
C TYR A 52 -16.46 9.31 1.19
N GLY A 53 -17.69 9.76 0.96
CA GLY A 53 -18.15 10.25 -0.34
C GLY A 53 -17.44 11.52 -0.84
N SER A 54 -16.67 12.19 0.01
CA SER A 54 -15.87 13.39 -0.31
C SER A 54 -14.37 13.09 -0.44
N LEU A 55 -13.95 11.84 -0.23
CA LEU A 55 -12.56 11.41 -0.45
C LEU A 55 -12.17 11.32 -1.93
N PRO A 56 -13.05 10.88 -2.87
CA PRO A 56 -12.69 10.87 -4.29
C PRO A 56 -12.32 12.27 -4.79
N GLY A 57 -11.20 12.37 -5.49
CA GLY A 57 -10.60 13.61 -5.98
C GLY A 57 -9.87 14.43 -4.92
N ASN A 58 -9.82 14.00 -3.66
CA ASN A 58 -9.16 14.77 -2.61
C ASN A 58 -7.65 14.86 -2.85
N ALA A 59 -7.15 16.07 -3.11
CA ALA A 59 -5.76 16.32 -3.50
C ALA A 59 -4.76 15.85 -2.43
N ASP A 60 -5.10 16.00 -1.15
CA ASP A 60 -4.24 15.59 -0.05
C ASP A 60 -4.15 14.06 0.08
N MET A 61 -5.27 13.36 -0.11
CA MET A 61 -5.31 11.90 -0.15
C MET A 61 -4.52 11.37 -1.35
N ARG A 62 -4.71 11.96 -2.54
CA ARG A 62 -3.95 11.61 -3.75
C ARG A 62 -2.45 11.80 -3.53
N ALA A 63 -2.03 12.93 -2.98
CA ALA A 63 -0.63 13.21 -2.68
C ALA A 63 -0.02 12.27 -1.62
N HIS A 64 -0.81 11.90 -0.60
CA HIS A 64 -0.36 10.94 0.40
C HIS A 64 -0.27 9.52 -0.19
N GLY A 65 -1.29 9.09 -0.93
CA GLY A 65 -1.31 7.82 -1.65
C GLY A 65 -0.14 7.67 -2.61
N ALA A 66 0.19 8.73 -3.37
CA ALA A 66 1.35 8.72 -4.26
C ALA A 66 2.67 8.48 -3.52
N LYS A 67 2.86 9.04 -2.31
CA LYS A 67 4.05 8.79 -1.49
C LYS A 67 4.13 7.33 -1.05
N VAL A 68 3.00 6.74 -0.66
CA VAL A 68 2.94 5.33 -0.28
C VAL A 68 3.24 4.42 -1.48
N CYS A 69 2.62 4.71 -2.63
CA CYS A 69 2.91 3.97 -3.87
C CYS A 69 4.39 4.08 -4.25
N LYS A 70 5.03 5.25 -4.14
CA LYS A 70 6.47 5.39 -4.40
C LYS A 70 7.33 4.49 -3.48
N VAL A 71 7.02 4.44 -2.19
CA VAL A 71 7.73 3.56 -1.25
C VAL A 71 7.57 2.08 -1.62
N LEU A 72 6.37 1.67 -2.04
CA LEU A 72 6.14 0.30 -2.51
C LEU A 72 6.87 0.03 -3.83
N ASP A 73 6.90 1.01 -4.74
CA ASP A 73 7.61 0.91 -6.01
C ASP A 73 9.13 0.75 -5.82
N ASP A 74 9.73 1.61 -4.98
CA ASP A 74 11.14 1.53 -4.61
C ASP A 74 11.47 0.14 -4.04
N PHE A 75 10.62 -0.36 -3.13
CA PHE A 75 10.78 -1.69 -2.55
C PHE A 75 10.66 -2.83 -3.58
N ILE A 76 9.67 -2.76 -4.47
CA ILE A 76 9.48 -3.72 -5.57
C ILE A 76 10.70 -3.74 -6.50
N ASN A 77 11.34 -2.58 -6.68
CA ASN A 77 12.56 -2.43 -7.46
C ASN A 77 13.84 -2.81 -6.70
N GLY A 78 13.73 -3.30 -5.46
CA GLY A 78 14.82 -3.90 -4.69
C GLY A 78 15.40 -3.00 -3.60
N ASP A 79 14.81 -1.83 -3.34
CA ASP A 79 15.24 -0.97 -2.24
C ASP A 79 14.56 -1.36 -0.91
N ASP A 80 15.15 -2.33 -0.20
CA ASP A 80 14.78 -2.67 1.18
C ASP A 80 14.88 -1.46 2.14
N GLY A 81 15.72 -0.46 1.81
CA GLY A 81 15.88 0.77 2.57
C GLY A 81 14.59 1.60 2.64
N ALA A 82 13.77 1.58 1.59
CA ALA A 82 12.47 2.25 1.56
C ALA A 82 11.52 1.70 2.64
N ALA A 83 11.43 0.37 2.75
CA ALA A 83 10.62 -0.31 3.77
C ALA A 83 11.15 -0.07 5.20
N LYS A 84 12.47 -0.08 5.40
CA LYS A 84 13.08 0.25 6.71
C LYS A 84 12.79 1.68 7.14
N LYS A 85 12.95 2.64 6.22
CA LYS A 85 12.73 4.06 6.49
C LYS A 85 11.29 4.34 6.90
N ILE A 86 10.31 3.76 6.20
CA ILE A 86 8.91 3.92 6.58
C ILE A 86 8.54 3.12 7.84
N GLY A 87 9.24 2.01 8.12
CA GLY A 87 9.31 1.31 9.41
C GLY A 87 9.51 2.24 10.59
N ALA A 88 10.69 2.86 10.62
CA ALA A 88 11.08 3.79 11.68
C ALA A 88 10.14 5.01 11.77
N MET A 89 9.64 5.51 10.63
CA MET A 89 8.68 6.62 10.61
C MET A 89 7.35 6.22 11.26
N HIS A 90 6.76 5.08 10.89
CA HIS A 90 5.50 4.62 11.47
C HIS A 90 5.64 4.35 12.98
N LYS A 91 6.78 3.80 13.43
CA LYS A 91 7.10 3.68 14.86
C LYS A 91 7.06 5.04 15.56
N GLY A 92 7.77 6.03 15.02
CA GLY A 92 7.83 7.38 15.59
C GLY A 92 6.47 8.09 15.63
N LEU A 93 5.55 7.72 14.73
CA LEU A 93 4.17 8.21 14.69
C LEU A 93 3.21 7.41 15.60
N GLY A 94 3.69 6.34 16.24
CA GLY A 94 2.90 5.48 17.13
C GLY A 94 1.90 4.56 16.42
N MET A 95 2.13 4.25 15.14
CA MET A 95 1.25 3.37 14.35
C MET A 95 1.60 1.91 14.51
N SER A 96 0.69 1.10 15.05
CA SER A 96 0.87 -0.35 15.16
C SER A 96 1.08 -1.05 13.82
N ASN A 97 1.80 -2.18 13.84
CA ASN A 97 1.98 -3.03 12.67
C ASN A 97 0.66 -3.58 12.11
N ASP A 98 -0.37 -3.72 12.95
CA ASP A 98 -1.70 -4.19 12.53
C ASP A 98 -2.41 -3.14 11.68
N GLN A 99 -2.36 -1.87 12.08
CA GLN A 99 -2.88 -0.74 11.28
C GLN A 99 -2.20 -0.66 9.91
N ILE A 100 -0.89 -0.93 9.86
CA ILE A 100 -0.11 -0.91 8.61
C ILE A 100 -0.45 -2.14 7.75
N SER A 101 -0.64 -3.30 8.39
CA SER A 101 -0.98 -4.56 7.71
C SER A 101 -2.34 -4.50 7.01
N ALA A 102 -3.24 -3.61 7.44
CA ALA A 102 -4.53 -3.40 6.78
C ALA A 102 -4.40 -2.90 5.32
N MET A 103 -3.26 -2.30 4.96
CA MET A 103 -2.93 -1.94 3.57
C MET A 103 -2.97 -3.15 2.63
N ARG A 104 -2.70 -4.37 3.14
CA ARG A 104 -2.77 -5.61 2.36
C ARG A 104 -4.15 -5.80 1.73
N GLY A 105 -5.22 -5.63 2.51
CA GLY A 105 -6.59 -5.80 2.03
C GLY A 105 -6.95 -4.79 0.94
N ALA A 106 -6.53 -3.53 1.12
CA ALA A 106 -6.74 -2.48 0.15
C ALA A 106 -6.01 -2.76 -1.19
N LEU A 107 -4.74 -3.19 -1.13
CA LEU A 107 -3.97 -3.56 -2.32
C LEU A 107 -4.61 -4.75 -3.06
N VAL A 108 -5.03 -5.79 -2.33
CA VAL A 108 -5.70 -6.96 -2.92
C VAL A 108 -6.99 -6.55 -3.64
N ALA A 109 -7.87 -5.79 -2.98
CA ALA A 109 -9.12 -5.34 -3.58
C ALA A 109 -8.90 -4.52 -4.87
N VAL A 110 -7.88 -3.66 -4.87
CA VAL A 110 -7.52 -2.85 -6.04
C VAL A 110 -6.93 -3.69 -7.17
N LEU A 111 -6.10 -4.69 -6.86
CA LEU A 111 -5.56 -5.63 -7.85
C LEU A 111 -6.67 -6.46 -8.50
N GLU A 112 -7.60 -6.98 -7.71
CA GLU A 112 -8.77 -7.71 -8.22
C GLU A 112 -9.63 -6.83 -9.14
N GLY A 113 -9.94 -5.60 -8.71
CA GLY A 113 -10.69 -4.64 -9.50
C GLY A 113 -9.99 -4.21 -10.80
N ALA A 114 -8.66 -4.27 -10.86
CA ALA A 114 -7.87 -4.02 -12.05
C ALA A 114 -7.75 -5.23 -13.00
N GLY A 115 -8.42 -6.36 -12.69
CA GLY A 115 -8.30 -7.60 -13.44
C GLY A 115 -6.95 -8.30 -13.24
N CYS A 116 -6.26 -8.03 -12.12
CA CYS A 116 -4.99 -8.63 -11.73
C CYS A 116 -5.17 -9.70 -10.62
N GLY A 117 -6.35 -10.31 -10.51
CA GLY A 117 -6.67 -11.28 -9.46
C GLY A 117 -5.70 -12.47 -9.38
N GLY A 118 -5.15 -12.90 -10.54
CA GLY A 118 -4.12 -13.94 -10.58
C GLY A 118 -2.81 -13.59 -9.87
N ALA A 119 -2.56 -12.30 -9.61
CA ALA A 119 -1.36 -11.82 -8.93
C ALA A 119 -1.52 -11.70 -7.40
N VAL A 120 -2.73 -11.91 -6.85
CA VAL A 120 -3.02 -11.73 -5.40
C VAL A 120 -2.10 -12.57 -4.52
N GLY A 121 -1.84 -13.83 -4.91
CA GLY A 121 -0.95 -14.71 -4.16
C GLY A 121 0.50 -14.20 -4.12
N ALA A 122 1.01 -13.72 -5.25
CA ALA A 122 2.35 -13.15 -5.37
C ALA A 122 2.48 -11.85 -4.57
N TRP A 123 1.48 -10.97 -4.69
CA TRP A 123 1.39 -9.74 -3.91
C TRP A 123 1.31 -9.97 -2.41
N GLY A 124 0.59 -11.00 -1.98
CA GLY A 124 0.55 -11.40 -0.58
C GLY A 124 1.95 -11.71 -0.04
N LYS A 125 2.73 -12.52 -0.75
CA LYS A 125 4.11 -12.86 -0.38
C LYS A 125 5.04 -11.64 -0.40
N LEU A 126 4.88 -10.76 -1.40
CA LEU A 126 5.66 -9.52 -1.50
C LEU A 126 5.36 -8.60 -0.31
N PHE A 127 4.09 -8.45 0.06
CA PHE A 127 3.69 -7.64 1.20
C PHE A 127 4.17 -8.25 2.52
N ASP A 128 4.15 -9.57 2.66
CA ASP A 128 4.73 -10.26 3.82
C ASP A 128 6.23 -9.94 3.96
N ARG A 129 6.97 -9.96 2.83
CA ARG A 129 8.39 -9.57 2.78
C ARG A 129 8.59 -8.08 3.08
N PHE A 130 7.73 -7.20 2.57
CA PHE A 130 7.74 -5.78 2.93
C PHE A 130 7.57 -5.58 4.44
N MET A 131 6.59 -6.25 5.04
CA MET A 131 6.31 -6.13 6.48
C MET A 131 7.43 -6.73 7.34
N GLU A 132 8.12 -7.77 6.89
CA GLU A 132 9.31 -8.30 7.57
C GLU A 132 10.42 -7.24 7.65
N VAL A 133 10.74 -6.60 6.51
CA VAL A 133 11.75 -5.53 6.45
C VAL A 133 11.32 -4.31 7.25
N HIS A 134 10.06 -3.89 7.11
CA HIS A 134 9.45 -2.79 7.85
C HIS A 134 9.59 -2.98 9.36
N LYS A 135 9.20 -4.17 9.87
CA LYS A 135 9.26 -4.52 11.29
C LYS A 135 10.69 -4.53 11.84
N SER A 136 11.69 -4.83 11.02
CA SER A 136 13.09 -4.85 11.45
C SER A 136 13.63 -3.46 11.85
N ALA A 137 12.97 -2.39 11.40
CA ALA A 137 13.31 -1.00 11.72
C ALA A 137 12.29 -0.34 12.67
N TYR A 138 11.29 -1.10 13.13
CA TYR A 138 10.23 -0.64 14.04
C TYR A 138 10.69 -0.63 15.50
#